data_AF-X1UTA8-F1
#
_entry.id   AF-X1UTA8-F1
#
_cell.length_a   1.000
_cell.length_b   1.000
_cell.length_c   1.000
_cell.angle_alpha   90.00
_cell.angle_beta   90.00
_cell.angle_gamma   90.00
#
_symmetry.space_group_name_H-M   'P 1'
#
loop_
_entity.id
_entity.type
_entity.pdbx_description
1 polymer ?
#
loop_
_entity_poly.entity_id
_entity_poly.type
_entity_poly.pdbx_seq_one_letter_code
_entity_poly.pdbx_strand_id
1 'polypeptide(L)'
;LGCVAALLLATAYRRFSWQTLKETSLQTLKINCIVFFIAIGAIMFTHLFLKLRGGEFVSDLILAAPGGKWGSFAIIMFLLFILGMLVDWLGIIFVMVPLVTPIGATLGFDSLWFAMMICINLQMSFISPPFAYAIFYLKSIVKPEWRVETSHIIRGVIPFVALVMVGLGLCVAFPELITWLPRQMIKF
;
A
#
# COMPACT_ATOMS: atom_id res chain seq x y z
N LEU A 1 -2.40 16.85 -12.01
CA LEU A 1 -2.68 16.78 -13.47
C LEU A 1 -4.16 16.51 -13.78
N GLY A 2 -4.82 15.52 -13.16
CA GLY A 2 -6.26 15.25 -13.39
C GLY A 2 -7.22 16.41 -13.11
N CYS A 3 -6.98 17.21 -12.06
CA CYS A 3 -7.84 18.36 -11.73
C CYS A 3 -7.83 19.45 -12.80
N VAL A 4 -6.67 19.70 -13.43
CA VAL A 4 -6.52 20.71 -14.49
C VAL A 4 -7.25 20.26 -15.76
N ALA A 5 -7.13 18.98 -16.13
CA ALA A 5 -7.86 18.41 -17.25
C ALA A 5 -9.39 18.42 -17.02
N ALA A 6 -9.85 18.10 -15.81
CA ALA A 6 -11.27 18.18 -15.45
C ALA A 6 -11.79 19.63 -15.50
N LEU A 7 -10.99 20.60 -15.05
CA LEU A 7 -11.35 22.03 -15.13
C LEU A 7 -11.47 22.50 -16.59
N LEU A 8 -10.51 22.13 -17.43
CA LEU A 8 -10.50 22.43 -18.88
C LEU A 8 -11.69 21.80 -19.61
N LEU A 9 -12.06 20.56 -19.26
CA LEU A 9 -13.25 19.91 -19.82
C LEU A 9 -14.52 20.60 -19.34
N ALA A 10 -14.63 20.94 -18.05
CA ALA A 10 -15.81 21.61 -17.50
C ALA A 10 -16.03 23.00 -18.13
N THR A 11 -14.97 23.74 -18.41
CA THR A 11 -15.05 25.03 -19.13
C THR A 11 -15.38 24.83 -20.61
N ALA A 12 -14.77 23.85 -21.29
CA ALA A 12 -15.09 23.52 -22.68
C ALA A 12 -16.56 23.10 -22.88
N TYR A 13 -17.12 22.31 -21.95
CA TYR A 13 -18.53 21.90 -21.96
C TYR A 13 -19.50 22.97 -21.41
N ARG A 14 -19.02 24.19 -21.08
CA ARG A 14 -19.80 25.28 -20.47
C ARG A 14 -20.58 24.89 -19.21
N ARG A 15 -20.11 23.86 -18.48
CA ARG A 15 -20.70 23.41 -17.20
C ARG A 15 -19.91 23.91 -15.99
N PHE A 16 -18.95 24.81 -16.21
CA PHE A 16 -18.16 25.40 -15.14
C PHE A 16 -19.04 26.30 -14.26
N SER A 17 -19.08 25.99 -12.97
CA SER A 17 -19.70 26.82 -11.94
C SER A 17 -18.72 27.02 -10.80
N TRP A 18 -18.57 28.26 -10.35
CA TRP A 18 -17.74 28.60 -9.18
C TRP A 18 -18.21 27.86 -7.92
N GLN A 19 -19.51 27.62 -7.82
CA GLN A 19 -20.09 26.85 -6.73
C GLN A 19 -19.64 25.39 -6.78
N THR A 20 -19.68 24.74 -7.94
CA THR A 20 -19.18 23.37 -8.12
C THR A 20 -17.70 23.25 -7.78
N LEU A 21 -16.87 24.21 -8.22
CA LEU A 21 -15.45 24.21 -7.90
C LEU A 21 -15.19 24.32 -6.39
N LYS A 22 -15.94 25.19 -5.71
CA LYS A 22 -15.84 25.37 -4.25
C LYS A 22 -16.28 24.10 -3.51
N GLU A 23 -17.39 23.50 -3.93
CA GLU A 23 -17.94 22.28 -3.33
C GLU A 23 -16.98 21.08 -3.50
N THR A 24 -16.45 20.86 -4.71
CA THR A 24 -15.50 19.77 -4.98
C THR A 24 -14.17 19.96 -4.24
N SER A 25 -13.71 21.21 -4.13
CA SER A 25 -12.49 21.54 -3.37
C SER A 25 -12.70 21.29 -1.88
N LEU A 26 -13.85 21.67 -1.31
CA LEU A 26 -14.18 21.41 0.09
C LEU A 26 -14.33 19.91 0.37
N GLN A 27 -14.94 19.14 -0.53
CA GLN A 27 -15.00 17.68 -0.39
C GLN A 27 -13.60 17.04 -0.42
N THR A 28 -12.76 17.49 -1.36
CA THR A 28 -11.37 17.02 -1.45
C THR A 28 -10.58 17.36 -0.19
N LEU A 29 -10.76 18.57 0.34
CA LEU A 29 -10.13 19.01 1.59
C LEU A 29 -10.58 18.12 2.76
N LYS A 30 -11.88 17.84 2.90
CA LYS A 30 -12.41 16.98 3.99
C LYS A 30 -11.80 15.58 3.96
N ILE A 31 -11.71 14.96 2.80
CA ILE A 31 -11.09 13.63 2.65
C ILE A 31 -9.61 13.69 3.03
N ASN A 32 -8.88 14.71 2.58
CA ASN A 32 -7.48 14.91 2.96
C ASN A 32 -7.32 15.16 4.47
N CYS A 33 -8.20 15.93 5.11
CA CYS A 33 -8.15 16.16 6.55
C CYS A 33 -8.26 14.86 7.35
N ILE A 34 -9.14 13.93 6.95
CA ILE A 34 -9.26 12.61 7.58
C ILE A 34 -7.94 11.83 7.44
N VAL A 35 -7.36 11.83 6.23
CA VAL A 35 -6.08 11.16 5.96
C VAL A 35 -4.95 11.75 6.81
N PHE A 36 -4.81 13.08 6.85
CA PHE A 36 -3.79 13.75 7.65
C PHE A 36 -3.99 13.52 9.15
N PHE A 37 -5.23 13.48 9.63
CA PHE A 37 -5.52 13.19 11.03
C PHE A 37 -5.04 11.79 11.43
N ILE A 38 -5.32 10.77 10.60
CA ILE A 38 -4.82 9.41 10.79
C ILE A 38 -3.28 9.38 10.72
N ALA A 39 -2.69 10.10 9.76
CA ALA A 39 -1.23 10.18 9.61
C ALA A 39 -0.56 10.75 10.87
N ILE A 40 -1.10 11.84 11.43
CA ILE A 40 -0.56 12.45 12.65
C ILE A 40 -0.61 11.45 13.81
N GLY A 41 -1.76 10.80 14.02
CA GLY A 41 -1.89 9.79 15.08
C GLY A 41 -0.93 8.61 14.91
N ALA A 42 -0.80 8.10 13.68
CA ALA A 42 0.12 7.02 13.35
C ALA A 42 1.59 7.40 13.56
N ILE A 43 1.99 8.61 13.15
CA ILE A 43 3.35 9.11 13.31
C ILE A 43 3.67 9.31 14.80
N MET A 44 2.74 9.88 15.58
CA MET A 44 2.89 10.02 17.04
C MET A 44 3.05 8.66 17.72
N PHE A 45 2.19 7.69 17.37
CA PHE A 45 2.29 6.32 17.88
C PHE A 45 3.64 5.69 17.53
N THR A 46 4.05 5.76 16.27
CA THR A 46 5.29 5.16 15.79
C THR A 46 6.51 5.76 16.47
N HIS A 47 6.57 7.08 16.62
CA HIS A 47 7.67 7.72 17.34
C HIS A 47 7.72 7.33 18.82
N LEU A 48 6.56 7.29 19.50
CA LEU A 48 6.51 6.88 20.90
C LEU A 48 6.91 5.40 21.04
N PHE A 49 6.38 4.53 20.18
CA PHE A 49 6.67 3.11 20.17
C PHE A 49 8.16 2.82 19.94
N LEU A 50 8.79 3.51 18.98
CA LEU A 50 10.23 3.42 18.74
C LEU A 50 11.05 3.94 19.93
N LYS A 51 10.62 5.04 20.57
CA LYS A 51 11.29 5.56 21.78
C LYS A 51 11.21 4.61 22.98
N LEU A 52 10.11 3.86 23.10
CA LEU A 52 9.92 2.87 24.15
C LEU A 52 10.61 1.53 23.85
N ARG A 53 11.51 1.47 22.86
CA ARG A 53 12.19 0.25 22.40
C ARG A 53 11.23 -0.84 21.90
N GLY A 54 9.99 -0.47 21.54
CA GLY A 54 9.05 -1.40 20.92
C GLY A 54 9.55 -1.93 19.58
N GLY A 55 10.34 -1.14 18.85
CA GLY A 55 11.02 -1.56 17.63
C GLY A 55 12.03 -2.69 17.85
N GLU A 56 12.81 -2.61 18.93
CA GLU A 56 13.77 -3.64 19.31
C GLU A 56 13.04 -4.93 19.70
N PHE A 57 11.96 -4.83 20.48
CA PHE A 57 11.14 -5.98 20.84
C PHE A 57 10.59 -6.74 19.62
N VAL A 58 10.07 -6.01 18.62
CA VAL A 58 9.57 -6.62 17.37
C VAL A 58 10.71 -7.20 16.54
N SER A 59 11.86 -6.51 16.47
CA SER A 59 13.06 -7.02 15.80
C SER A 59 13.53 -8.33 16.43
N ASP A 60 13.65 -8.39 17.76
CA ASP A 60 14.11 -9.57 18.48
C ASP A 60 13.16 -10.75 18.31
N LEU A 61 11.84 -10.50 18.32
CA LEU A 61 10.83 -11.53 18.05
C LEU A 61 10.98 -12.13 16.64
N ILE A 62 11.22 -11.29 15.63
CA ILE A 62 11.36 -11.70 14.24
C ILE A 62 12.71 -12.39 13.97
N LEU A 63 13.77 -11.95 14.66
CA LEU A 63 15.11 -12.54 14.57
C LEU A 63 15.21 -13.86 15.34
N ALA A 64 14.43 -14.04 16.41
CA ALA A 64 14.32 -15.29 17.14
C ALA A 64 13.59 -16.40 16.36
N ALA A 65 12.86 -16.05 15.30
CA ALA A 65 12.17 -17.01 14.48
C ALA A 65 13.15 -17.87 13.66
N PRO A 66 12.93 -19.20 13.56
CA PRO A 66 13.76 -20.08 12.76
C PRO A 66 13.63 -19.74 11.28
N GLY A 67 14.77 -19.74 10.56
CA GLY A 67 14.80 -19.50 9.10
C GLY A 67 15.75 -18.38 8.64
N GLY A 68 16.46 -17.74 9.56
CA GLY A 68 17.46 -16.71 9.25
C GLY A 68 16.88 -15.55 8.43
N LYS A 69 17.72 -14.93 7.59
CA LYS A 69 17.36 -13.75 6.78
C LYS A 69 16.08 -13.93 5.96
N TRP A 70 15.92 -15.07 5.29
CA TRP A 70 14.77 -15.33 4.42
C TRP A 70 13.51 -15.75 5.18
N GLY A 71 13.66 -16.43 6.32
CA GLY A 71 12.55 -16.75 7.22
C GLY A 71 11.93 -15.50 7.83
N SER A 72 12.76 -14.60 8.39
CA SER A 72 12.31 -13.30 8.90
C SER A 72 11.65 -12.46 7.81
N PHE A 73 12.19 -12.45 6.59
CA PHE A 73 11.57 -11.78 5.45
C PHE A 73 10.17 -12.34 5.14
N ALA A 74 10.02 -13.66 5.06
CA ALA A 74 8.74 -14.30 4.77
C ALA A 74 7.70 -14.00 5.87
N ILE A 75 8.11 -14.00 7.14
CA ILE A 75 7.23 -13.64 8.27
C ILE A 75 6.77 -12.18 8.15
N ILE A 76 7.67 -11.25 7.85
CA ILE A 76 7.32 -9.83 7.66
C ILE A 76 6.34 -9.67 6.50
N MET A 77 6.62 -10.30 5.35
CA MET A 77 5.72 -10.24 4.19
C MET A 77 4.35 -10.83 4.49
N PHE A 78 4.30 -11.97 5.19
CA PHE A 78 3.04 -12.59 5.59
C PHE A 78 2.26 -11.72 6.58
N LEU A 79 2.93 -11.17 7.59
CA LEU A 79 2.29 -10.31 8.59
C LEU A 79 1.75 -9.03 7.94
N LEU A 80 2.51 -8.40 7.04
CA LEU A 80 2.06 -7.25 6.26
C LEU A 80 0.91 -7.59 5.32
N PHE A 81 0.89 -8.79 4.74
CA PHE A 81 -0.21 -9.25 3.90
C PHE A 81 -1.50 -9.41 4.70
N ILE A 82 -1.44 -10.04 5.89
CA ILE A 82 -2.59 -10.17 6.81
C ILE A 82 -3.05 -8.79 7.30
N LEU A 83 -2.11 -7.90 7.64
CA LEU A 83 -2.45 -6.57 8.14
C LEU A 83 -3.10 -5.71 7.06
N GLY A 84 -2.60 -5.76 5.81
CA GLY A 84 -3.17 -5.01 4.69
C GLY A 84 -4.56 -5.48 4.28
N MET A 85 -4.93 -6.72 4.63
CA MET A 85 -6.27 -7.22 4.43
C MET A 85 -7.27 -6.59 5.40
N LEU A 86 -6.83 -5.99 6.51
CA LEU A 86 -7.69 -5.42 7.56
C LEU A 86 -7.54 -3.90 7.72
N VAL A 87 -6.34 -3.38 7.45
CA VAL A 87 -5.93 -2.00 7.71
C VAL A 87 -5.62 -1.29 6.39
N ASP A 88 -6.00 -0.02 6.28
CA ASP A 88 -5.69 0.82 5.12
C ASP A 88 -4.17 1.03 4.93
N TRP A 89 -3.73 1.21 3.67
CA TRP A 89 -2.32 1.30 3.28
C TRP A 89 -1.64 2.49 3.94
N LEU A 90 -2.35 3.61 4.10
CA LEU A 90 -1.77 4.78 4.75
C LEU A 90 -1.42 4.46 6.20
N GLY A 91 -2.28 3.73 6.91
CA GLY A 91 -2.00 3.27 8.26
C GLY A 91 -0.76 2.38 8.32
N ILE A 92 -0.63 1.43 7.40
CA ILE A 92 0.53 0.52 7.34
C ILE A 92 1.82 1.26 6.97
N ILE A 93 1.75 2.19 6.02
CA ILE A 93 2.90 3.00 5.61
C ILE A 93 3.40 3.88 6.76
N PHE A 94 2.50 4.47 7.55
CA PHE A 94 2.93 5.32 8.65
C PHE A 94 3.37 4.54 9.89
N VAL A 95 2.82 3.35 10.14
CA VAL A 95 3.13 2.56 11.36
C VAL A 95 4.16 1.47 11.10
N MET A 96 3.86 0.56 10.16
CA MET A 96 4.67 -0.65 9.99
C MET A 96 5.93 -0.41 9.18
N VAL A 97 5.89 0.41 8.12
CA VAL A 97 7.08 0.61 7.27
C VAL A 97 8.29 1.15 8.07
N PRO A 98 8.17 2.19 8.90
CA PRO A 98 9.29 2.67 9.71
C PRO A 98 9.78 1.65 10.74
N LEU A 99 8.89 0.74 11.16
CA LEU A 99 9.19 -0.33 12.12
C LEU A 99 9.97 -1.48 11.46
N VAL A 100 9.58 -1.91 10.26
CA VAL A 100 10.20 -3.06 9.57
C VAL A 100 11.43 -2.69 8.74
N THR A 101 11.51 -1.46 8.24
CA THR A 101 12.67 -0.97 7.46
C THR A 101 14.01 -1.18 8.17
N PRO A 102 14.20 -0.80 9.45
CA PRO A 102 15.47 -1.05 10.14
C PRO A 102 15.76 -2.54 10.32
N ILE A 103 14.73 -3.39 10.45
CA ILE A 103 14.87 -4.85 10.54
C ILE A 103 15.40 -5.43 9.22
N GLY A 104 14.91 -4.93 8.08
CA GLY A 104 15.45 -5.30 6.77
C GLY A 104 16.94 -4.98 6.64
N ALA A 105 17.35 -3.79 7.12
CA ALA A 105 18.74 -3.37 7.09
C ALA A 105 19.64 -4.20 8.02
N THR A 106 19.19 -4.57 9.23
CA THR A 106 19.96 -5.43 10.15
C THR A 106 20.14 -6.85 9.60
N LEU A 107 19.16 -7.36 8.86
CA LEU A 107 19.24 -8.61 8.10
C LEU A 107 20.16 -8.51 6.85
N GLY A 108 20.68 -7.33 6.54
CA GLY A 108 21.54 -7.07 5.39
C GLY A 108 20.82 -7.06 4.05
N PHE A 109 19.52 -6.76 4.02
CA PHE A 109 18.82 -6.46 2.78
C PHE A 109 19.12 -5.02 2.34
N ASP A 110 19.13 -4.80 1.03
CA ASP A 110 19.13 -3.46 0.46
C ASP A 110 17.80 -2.76 0.82
N SER A 111 17.88 -1.57 1.41
CA SER A 111 16.70 -0.85 1.91
C SER A 111 15.70 -0.51 0.80
N LEU A 112 16.18 -0.24 -0.42
CA LEU A 112 15.32 0.07 -1.56
C LEU A 112 14.62 -1.18 -2.04
N TRP A 113 15.35 -2.29 -2.19
CA TRP A 113 14.78 -3.59 -2.53
C TRP A 113 13.72 -3.99 -1.50
N PHE A 114 14.02 -3.89 -0.21
CA PHE A 114 13.11 -4.27 0.86
C PHE A 114 11.85 -3.39 0.89
N ALA A 115 11.99 -2.08 0.74
CA ALA A 115 10.86 -1.16 0.64
C ALA A 115 9.96 -1.49 -0.58
N MET A 116 10.56 -1.81 -1.72
CA MET A 116 9.82 -2.19 -2.93
C MET A 116 9.07 -3.51 -2.76
N MET A 117 9.67 -4.49 -2.09
CA MET A 117 8.98 -5.75 -1.76
C MET A 117 7.75 -5.50 -0.88
N ILE A 118 7.86 -4.62 0.11
CA ILE A 118 6.71 -4.20 0.93
C ILE A 118 5.63 -3.53 0.06
N CYS A 119 6.02 -2.61 -0.82
CA CYS A 119 5.09 -1.93 -1.73
C CYS A 119 4.33 -2.90 -2.64
N ILE A 120 5.03 -3.88 -3.24
CA ILE A 120 4.40 -4.90 -4.10
C ILE A 120 3.44 -5.78 -3.27
N ASN A 121 3.87 -6.20 -2.07
CA ASN A 121 3.05 -6.99 -1.17
C ASN A 121 1.78 -6.24 -0.72
N LEU A 122 1.88 -4.94 -0.45
CA LEU A 122 0.73 -4.11 -0.09
C LEU A 122 -0.27 -3.99 -1.23
N GLN A 123 0.16 -3.89 -2.49
CA GLN A 123 -0.78 -3.89 -3.62
C GLN A 123 -1.60 -5.18 -3.69
N MET A 124 -0.96 -6.34 -3.45
CA MET A 124 -1.66 -7.63 -3.41
C MET A 124 -2.73 -7.65 -2.31
N SER A 125 -2.39 -7.12 -1.15
CA SER A 125 -3.27 -7.08 0.01
C SER A 125 -4.52 -6.20 -0.21
N PHE A 126 -4.38 -5.10 -0.96
CA PHE A 126 -5.47 -4.16 -1.30
C PHE A 126 -6.60 -4.75 -2.13
N ILE A 127 -6.30 -5.80 -2.89
CA ILE A 127 -7.25 -6.44 -3.80
C ILE A 127 -7.79 -7.73 -3.17
N SER A 128 -7.14 -8.25 -2.13
CA SER A 128 -7.52 -9.48 -1.44
C SER A 128 -8.73 -9.24 -0.50
N PRO A 129 -9.77 -10.09 -0.51
CA PRO A 129 -10.87 -10.02 0.47
C PRO A 129 -10.29 -10.17 1.88
N PRO A 130 -10.64 -9.34 2.90
CA PRO A 130 -11.96 -8.79 3.27
C PRO A 130 -12.15 -7.26 3.14
N PHE A 131 -11.10 -6.44 2.98
CA PHE A 131 -11.16 -4.98 2.74
C PHE A 131 -10.78 -4.59 1.30
N ALA A 132 -11.26 -5.37 0.33
CA ALA A 132 -10.96 -5.14 -1.08
C ALA A 132 -11.76 -3.96 -1.66
N TYR A 133 -11.30 -2.72 -1.41
CA TYR A 133 -11.96 -1.48 -1.85
C TYR A 133 -12.34 -1.51 -3.33
N ALA A 134 -11.45 -2.06 -4.17
CA ALA A 134 -11.69 -2.20 -5.60
C ALA A 134 -12.88 -3.12 -5.93
N ILE A 135 -13.04 -4.23 -5.20
CA ILE A 135 -14.15 -5.18 -5.38
C ILE A 135 -15.47 -4.54 -4.97
N PHE A 136 -15.51 -3.84 -3.83
CA PHE A 136 -16.72 -3.16 -3.37
C PHE A 136 -17.09 -1.94 -4.21
N TYR A 137 -16.10 -1.23 -4.74
CA TYR A 137 -16.32 -0.16 -5.70
C TYR A 137 -16.90 -0.70 -7.01
N LEU A 138 -16.35 -1.81 -7.53
CA LEU A 138 -16.92 -2.44 -8.72
C LEU A 138 -18.35 -2.95 -8.45
N LYS A 139 -18.62 -3.48 -7.26
CA LYS A 139 -19.96 -3.91 -6.86
C LYS A 139 -20.96 -2.74 -6.80
N SER A 140 -20.54 -1.54 -6.40
CA SER A 140 -21.46 -0.38 -6.31
C SER A 140 -21.90 0.16 -7.67
N ILE A 141 -21.13 -0.10 -8.73
CA ILE A 141 -21.47 0.28 -10.11
C ILE A 141 -22.19 -0.84 -10.88
N VAL A 142 -22.19 -2.08 -10.38
CA VAL A 142 -22.86 -3.23 -11.02
C VAL A 142 -24.37 -3.04 -10.95
N LYS A 143 -25.00 -2.95 -12.12
CA LYS A 143 -26.46 -2.91 -12.24
C LYS A 143 -27.07 -4.30 -12.01
N PRO A 144 -28.27 -4.39 -11.40
CA PRO A 144 -28.96 -5.67 -11.18
C PRO A 144 -29.17 -6.49 -12.46
N GLU A 145 -29.31 -5.80 -13.59
CA GLU A 145 -29.48 -6.37 -14.94
C GLU A 145 -28.30 -7.25 -15.39
N TRP A 146 -27.09 -6.98 -14.90
CA TRP A 146 -25.88 -7.69 -15.32
C TRP A 146 -25.69 -9.05 -14.65
N ARG A 147 -26.50 -9.38 -13.62
CA ARG A 147 -26.43 -10.64 -12.86
C ARG A 147 -25.01 -11.02 -12.37
N VAL A 148 -24.15 -10.02 -12.14
CA VAL A 148 -22.79 -10.24 -11.66
C VAL A 148 -22.81 -10.32 -10.14
N GLU A 149 -22.73 -11.54 -9.61
CA GLU A 149 -22.56 -11.75 -8.17
C GLU A 149 -21.16 -11.34 -7.69
N THR A 150 -21.05 -11.02 -6.41
CA THR A 150 -19.76 -10.68 -5.77
C THR A 150 -18.71 -11.80 -5.94
N SER A 151 -19.16 -13.07 -6.01
CA SER A 151 -18.29 -14.23 -6.27
C SER A 151 -17.58 -14.15 -7.63
N HIS A 152 -18.23 -13.62 -8.67
CA HIS A 152 -17.61 -13.45 -9.98
C HIS A 152 -16.52 -12.39 -9.96
N ILE A 153 -16.74 -11.29 -9.22
CA ILE A 153 -15.75 -10.22 -9.06
C ILE A 153 -14.53 -10.74 -8.29
N ILE A 154 -14.77 -11.50 -7.21
CA ILE A 154 -13.69 -12.12 -6.42
C ILE A 154 -12.88 -13.10 -7.27
N ARG A 155 -13.53 -13.94 -8.09
CA ARG A 155 -12.83 -14.85 -9.01
C ARG A 155 -12.00 -14.11 -10.06
N GLY A 156 -12.46 -12.94 -10.52
CA GLY A 156 -11.70 -12.07 -11.43
C GLY A 156 -10.43 -11.48 -10.81
N VAL A 157 -10.37 -11.36 -9.48
CA VAL A 157 -9.20 -10.84 -8.76
C VAL A 157 -8.10 -11.87 -8.57
N ILE A 158 -8.45 -13.15 -8.42
CA ILE A 158 -7.49 -14.25 -8.22
C ILE A 158 -6.34 -14.26 -9.25
N PRO A 159 -6.59 -14.15 -10.58
CA PRO A 159 -5.49 -14.11 -11.56
C PRO A 159 -4.61 -12.88 -11.41
N PHE A 160 -5.16 -11.75 -10.96
CA PHE A 160 -4.39 -10.54 -10.71
C PHE A 160 -3.47 -10.70 -9.49
N VAL A 161 -4.00 -11.28 -8.40
CA VAL A 161 -3.22 -11.63 -7.20
C VAL A 161 -2.09 -12.61 -7.54
N ALA A 162 -2.36 -13.60 -8.39
CA ALA A 162 -1.34 -14.51 -8.88
C ALA A 162 -0.24 -13.80 -9.69
N LEU A 163 -0.60 -12.84 -10.54
CA LEU A 163 0.36 -12.05 -11.31
C LEU A 163 1.25 -11.19 -10.38
N VAL A 164 0.68 -10.59 -9.34
CA VAL A 164 1.46 -9.85 -8.34
C VAL A 164 2.39 -10.77 -7.56
N MET A 165 1.95 -11.98 -7.18
CA MET A 165 2.83 -12.97 -6.55
C MET A 165 3.97 -13.41 -7.46
N VAL A 166 3.71 -13.60 -8.76
CA VAL A 166 4.75 -13.89 -9.75
C VAL A 166 5.73 -12.72 -9.85
N GLY A 167 5.22 -11.48 -9.90
CA GLY A 167 6.06 -10.28 -9.88
C GLY A 167 6.94 -10.21 -8.63
N LEU A 168 6.36 -10.49 -7.46
CA LEU A 168 7.07 -10.55 -6.18
C LEU A 168 8.16 -11.63 -6.22
N GLY A 169 7.85 -12.83 -6.71
CA GLY A 169 8.82 -13.91 -6.90
C GLY A 169 9.95 -13.56 -7.88
N LEU A 170 9.63 -12.88 -8.97
CA LEU A 170 10.62 -12.39 -9.93
C LEU A 170 11.52 -11.32 -9.30
N CYS A 171 10.98 -10.41 -8.49
CA CYS A 171 11.77 -9.42 -7.75
C CYS A 171 12.66 -10.05 -6.66
N VAL A 172 12.26 -11.20 -6.10
CA VAL A 172 13.12 -12.01 -5.22
C VAL A 172 14.25 -12.67 -5.99
N ALA A 173 13.94 -13.30 -7.13
CA ALA A 173 14.92 -14.02 -7.95
C ALA A 173 15.91 -13.06 -8.65
N PHE A 174 15.43 -11.89 -9.07
CA PHE A 174 16.18 -10.88 -9.82
C PHE A 174 16.09 -9.51 -9.11
N PRO A 175 16.84 -9.30 -8.01
CA PRO A 175 16.85 -8.03 -7.28
C PRO A 175 17.37 -6.85 -8.12
N GLU A 176 18.08 -7.14 -9.21
CA GLU A 176 18.52 -6.14 -10.19
C GLU A 176 17.35 -5.45 -10.90
N LEU A 177 16.18 -6.09 -11.04
CA LEU A 177 14.99 -5.42 -11.60
C LEU A 177 14.62 -4.15 -10.84
N ILE A 178 14.83 -4.17 -9.52
CA ILE A 178 14.54 -3.04 -8.65
C ILE A 178 15.76 -2.11 -8.52
N THR A 179 16.96 -2.68 -8.40
CA THR A 179 18.16 -1.92 -8.02
C THR A 179 18.97 -1.40 -9.20
N TRP A 180 18.78 -1.93 -10.42
CA TRP A 180 19.57 -1.57 -11.59
C TRP A 180 19.35 -0.10 -12.01
N LEU A 181 18.09 0.31 -12.22
CA LEU A 181 17.78 1.67 -12.67
C LEU A 181 18.17 2.73 -11.62
N PRO A 182 17.86 2.57 -10.33
CA PRO A 182 18.32 3.48 -9.28
C PRO A 182 19.84 3.56 -9.21
N ARG A 183 20.58 2.47 -9.39
CA ARG A 183 22.05 2.48 -9.38
C ARG A 183 22.65 3.26 -10.56
N GLN A 184 21.93 3.37 -11.68
CA GLN A 184 22.33 4.18 -12.83
C GLN A 184 21.97 5.67 -12.66
N MET A 185 20.83 5.97 -12.02
CA MET A 185 20.32 7.34 -11.83
C MET A 185 20.87 8.04 -10.58
N ILE A 186 21.08 7.28 -9.49
CA ILE A 186 21.56 7.74 -8.20
C ILE A 186 23.01 7.26 -8.07
N LYS A 187 23.92 7.95 -8.75
CA LYS A 187 25.36 7.82 -8.47
C LYS A 187 25.66 8.66 -7.24
N PHE A 188 25.98 8.00 -6.13
CA PHE A 188 26.80 8.60 -5.08
C PHE A 188 28.25 8.65 -5.56
#